data_AF-A0A2T7CNK4-F1
#
_entry.id   AF-A0A2T7CNK4-F1
#
_cell.length_a   1.000
_cell.length_b   1.000
_cell.length_c   1.000
_cell.angle_alpha   90.00
_cell.angle_beta   90.00
_cell.angle_gamma   90.00
#
_symmetry.space_group_name_H-M   'P 1'
#
loop_
_entity.id
_entity.type
_entity.pdbx_description
1 polymer ?
#
loop_
_entity_poly.entity_id
_entity_poly.type
_entity_poly.pdbx_seq_one_letter_code
_entity_poly.pdbx_strand_id
1 'polypeptide(L)'
;MCRRFRELAAHPTVLSRAAAAAVALRAGVWSDAAHRFLRRCAAAGNLHACYFLGMVRFYCLGSRASGVALLARAAAGGHAAALYALAVVRFNGSGGGKADKDPHAGVALCARAAWLGHVPALRELGHCLQDGNGARRDAAAGRHLLLHAAARELAAVSSARRRGRAGEDDDGAAASRFMVEWWALTSAEKPATAAGEGGSCGAGEEDAEELRLCSHARCGRRETRRHEFRRCSVCGSANYCSRACQALDWKRAHRGQCGAARWLAAGNAY
;
A
#
# COMPACT_ATOMS: atom_id res chain seq x y z
N MET A 1 -30.36 -23.42 3.58
CA MET A 1 -30.29 -22.04 3.01
C MET A 1 -31.14 -22.01 1.74
N CYS A 2 -32.03 -21.02 1.57
CA CYS A 2 -32.97 -20.94 0.45
C CYS A 2 -32.27 -20.71 -0.90
N ARG A 3 -32.61 -21.50 -1.93
CA ARG A 3 -32.03 -21.40 -3.29
C ARG A 3 -32.24 -20.02 -3.90
N ARG A 4 -33.45 -19.47 -3.80
CA ARG A 4 -33.81 -18.14 -4.32
C ARG A 4 -32.99 -17.01 -3.67
N PHE A 5 -32.73 -17.12 -2.36
CA PHE A 5 -31.87 -16.17 -1.66
C PHE A 5 -30.42 -16.24 -2.16
N ARG A 6 -29.90 -17.46 -2.36
CA ARG A 6 -28.55 -17.68 -2.89
C ARG A 6 -28.40 -17.14 -4.32
N GLU A 7 -29.43 -17.31 -5.17
CA GLU A 7 -29.46 -16.77 -6.54
C GLU A 7 -29.49 -15.24 -6.55
N LEU A 8 -30.30 -14.61 -5.70
CA LEU A 8 -30.33 -13.14 -5.57
C LEU A 8 -29.02 -12.57 -5.04
N ALA A 9 -28.41 -13.21 -4.03
CA ALA A 9 -27.10 -12.81 -3.51
C ALA A 9 -25.98 -12.89 -4.56
N ALA A 10 -26.20 -13.71 -5.61
CA ALA A 10 -25.31 -13.89 -6.74
C ALA A 10 -25.55 -12.90 -7.89
N HIS A 11 -26.59 -12.07 -7.83
CA HIS A 11 -26.99 -11.17 -8.91
C HIS A 11 -25.98 -10.02 -9.09
N PRO A 12 -25.60 -9.64 -10.33
CA PRO A 12 -24.61 -8.58 -10.59
C PRO A 12 -24.91 -7.26 -9.88
N THR A 13 -26.17 -6.83 -9.83
CA THR A 13 -26.57 -5.60 -9.12
C THR A 13 -26.25 -5.67 -7.62
N VAL A 14 -26.47 -6.82 -6.98
CA VAL A 14 -26.14 -7.01 -5.55
C VAL A 14 -24.63 -6.99 -5.35
N LEU A 15 -23.90 -7.72 -6.20
CA LEU A 15 -22.45 -7.80 -6.15
C LEU A 15 -21.77 -6.45 -6.40
N SER A 16 -22.31 -5.64 -7.33
CA SER A 16 -21.81 -4.29 -7.64
C SER A 16 -21.92 -3.35 -6.44
N ARG A 17 -22.92 -3.55 -5.58
CA ARG A 17 -23.22 -2.72 -4.39
C ARG A 17 -22.76 -3.36 -3.08
N ALA A 18 -22.01 -4.46 -3.12
CA ALA A 18 -21.44 -5.06 -1.93
C ALA A 18 -20.60 -4.04 -1.16
N ALA A 19 -20.82 -3.94 0.15
CA ALA A 19 -20.11 -2.99 0.99
C ALA A 19 -18.61 -3.32 1.08
N ALA A 20 -17.78 -2.31 1.37
CA ALA A 20 -16.35 -2.47 1.66
C ALA A 20 -16.07 -3.61 2.65
N ALA A 21 -16.85 -3.69 3.74
CA ALA A 21 -16.70 -4.72 4.76
C ALA A 21 -16.91 -6.15 4.22
N ALA A 22 -17.78 -6.33 3.22
CA ALA A 22 -18.05 -7.64 2.61
C ALA A 22 -16.89 -8.15 1.75
N VAL A 23 -16.04 -7.25 1.25
CA VAL A 23 -14.88 -7.58 0.40
C VAL A 23 -13.54 -7.50 1.15
N ALA A 24 -13.56 -6.97 2.38
CA ALA A 24 -12.40 -6.78 3.26
C ALA A 24 -11.96 -8.10 3.93
N LEU A 25 -11.38 -9.01 3.16
CA LEU A 25 -10.94 -10.32 3.65
C LEU A 25 -9.65 -10.25 4.48
N ARG A 26 -9.46 -11.24 5.35
CA ARG A 26 -8.21 -11.54 6.08
C ARG A 26 -7.42 -12.59 5.30
N ALA A 27 -6.10 -12.63 5.44
CA ALA A 27 -5.29 -13.59 4.67
C ALA A 27 -5.57 -15.04 5.09
N GLY A 28 -5.74 -15.29 6.38
CA GLY A 28 -6.03 -16.64 6.91
C GLY A 28 -7.38 -17.23 6.49
N VAL A 29 -8.30 -16.43 5.91
CA VAL A 29 -9.58 -16.93 5.36
C VAL A 29 -9.60 -16.90 3.83
N TRP A 30 -8.46 -16.60 3.20
CA TRP A 30 -8.35 -16.62 1.75
C TRP A 30 -8.54 -18.04 1.22
N SER A 31 -9.47 -18.20 0.28
CA SER A 31 -9.82 -19.48 -0.32
C SER A 31 -10.30 -19.26 -1.76
N ASP A 32 -10.41 -20.34 -2.54
CA ASP A 32 -10.97 -20.27 -3.90
C ASP A 32 -12.37 -19.68 -3.94
N ALA A 33 -13.20 -20.00 -2.94
CA ALA A 33 -14.54 -19.43 -2.83
C ALA A 33 -14.48 -17.91 -2.61
N ALA A 34 -13.60 -17.43 -1.74
CA ALA A 34 -13.43 -16.02 -1.44
C ALA A 34 -12.85 -15.25 -2.64
N HIS A 35 -11.85 -15.82 -3.32
CA HIS A 35 -11.30 -15.26 -4.56
C HIS A 35 -12.35 -15.22 -5.68
N ARG A 36 -13.16 -16.26 -5.87
CA ARG A 36 -14.28 -16.26 -6.83
C ARG A 36 -15.30 -15.19 -6.51
N PHE A 37 -15.67 -15.02 -5.23
CA PHE A 37 -16.59 -13.97 -4.80
C PHE A 37 -16.06 -12.57 -5.16
N LEU A 38 -14.80 -12.26 -4.79
CA LEU A 38 -14.17 -10.98 -5.15
C LEU A 38 -14.11 -10.74 -6.65
N ARG A 39 -13.76 -11.77 -7.44
CA ARG A 39 -13.76 -11.68 -8.91
C ARG A 39 -15.14 -11.32 -9.46
N ARG A 40 -16.20 -11.90 -8.91
CA ARG A 40 -17.58 -11.61 -9.35
C ARG A 40 -18.01 -10.19 -8.96
N CYS A 41 -17.68 -9.73 -7.76
CA CYS A 41 -17.91 -8.34 -7.36
C CYS A 41 -17.16 -7.36 -8.27
N ALA A 42 -15.87 -7.61 -8.53
CA ALA A 42 -15.08 -6.79 -9.43
C ALA A 42 -15.60 -6.82 -10.88
N ALA A 43 -16.05 -7.98 -11.38
CA ALA A 43 -16.67 -8.10 -12.71
C ALA A 43 -17.98 -7.30 -12.79
N ALA A 44 -18.78 -7.29 -11.73
CA ALA A 44 -20.00 -6.50 -11.61
C ALA A 44 -19.75 -4.98 -11.42
N GLY A 45 -18.50 -4.53 -11.36
CA GLY A 45 -18.16 -3.11 -11.24
C GLY A 45 -18.01 -2.59 -9.80
N ASN A 46 -17.96 -3.47 -8.81
CA ASN A 46 -17.73 -3.06 -7.42
C ASN A 46 -16.31 -2.49 -7.25
N LEU A 47 -16.22 -1.20 -6.91
CA LEU A 47 -14.94 -0.49 -6.82
C LEU A 47 -14.06 -0.99 -5.66
N HIS A 48 -14.67 -1.33 -4.51
CA HIS A 48 -13.95 -1.88 -3.35
C HIS A 48 -13.31 -3.24 -3.68
N ALA A 49 -14.04 -4.11 -4.38
CA ALA A 49 -13.53 -5.39 -4.85
C ALA A 49 -12.43 -5.22 -5.90
N CYS A 50 -12.59 -4.27 -6.84
CA CYS A 50 -11.55 -3.93 -7.80
C CYS A 50 -10.27 -3.45 -7.09
N TYR A 51 -10.40 -2.57 -6.09
CA TYR A 51 -9.27 -2.09 -5.30
C TYR A 51 -8.61 -3.23 -4.52
N PHE A 52 -9.37 -3.96 -3.71
CA PHE A 52 -8.85 -5.02 -2.85
C PHE A 52 -8.18 -6.14 -3.66
N LEU A 53 -8.88 -6.69 -4.65
CA LEU A 53 -8.34 -7.76 -5.50
C LEU A 53 -7.16 -7.25 -6.34
N GLY A 54 -7.18 -5.98 -6.76
CA GLY A 54 -6.06 -5.33 -7.45
C GLY A 54 -4.80 -5.30 -6.60
N MET A 55 -4.92 -4.87 -5.33
CA MET A 55 -3.81 -4.86 -4.36
C MET A 55 -3.26 -6.28 -4.12
N VAL A 56 -4.13 -7.26 -3.87
CA VAL A 56 -3.73 -8.67 -3.65
C VAL A 56 -3.04 -9.25 -4.87
N ARG A 57 -3.59 -9.07 -6.07
CA ARG A 57 -2.96 -9.58 -7.30
C ARG A 57 -1.63 -8.92 -7.60
N PHE A 58 -1.52 -7.63 -7.33
CA PHE A 58 -0.31 -6.87 -7.59
C PHE A 58 0.83 -7.25 -6.65
N TYR A 59 0.58 -7.22 -5.34
CA TYR A 59 1.63 -7.40 -4.33
C TYR A 59 1.81 -8.87 -3.92
N CYS A 60 0.73 -9.64 -3.73
CA CYS A 60 0.79 -10.98 -3.14
C CYS A 60 0.92 -12.08 -4.18
N LEU A 61 0.14 -12.03 -5.26
CA LEU A 61 0.04 -13.12 -6.25
C LEU A 61 0.95 -12.95 -7.47
N GLY A 62 1.78 -11.91 -7.51
CA GLY A 62 2.70 -11.62 -8.63
C GLY A 62 2.03 -11.26 -9.97
N SER A 63 0.69 -11.21 -10.03
CA SER A 63 -0.11 -10.98 -11.23
C SER A 63 -0.25 -9.48 -11.55
N ARG A 64 0.89 -8.78 -11.67
CA ARG A 64 1.01 -7.31 -11.70
C ARG A 64 0.14 -6.62 -12.73
N ALA A 65 0.17 -7.04 -14.00
CA ALA A 65 -0.62 -6.43 -15.06
C ALA A 65 -2.13 -6.45 -14.74
N SER A 66 -2.63 -7.61 -14.29
CA SER A 66 -4.03 -7.75 -13.88
C SER A 66 -4.36 -6.95 -12.62
N GLY A 67 -3.40 -6.82 -11.69
CA GLY A 67 -3.53 -6.00 -10.48
C GLY A 67 -3.68 -4.52 -10.84
N VAL A 68 -2.78 -3.99 -11.69
CA VAL A 68 -2.85 -2.61 -12.19
C VAL A 68 -4.16 -2.36 -12.93
N ALA A 69 -4.63 -3.28 -13.78
CA ALA A 69 -5.88 -3.13 -14.51
C ALA A 69 -7.09 -3.00 -13.56
N LEU A 70 -7.14 -3.80 -12.48
CA LEU A 70 -8.20 -3.70 -11.47
C LEU A 70 -8.11 -2.40 -10.67
N LEU A 71 -6.91 -1.99 -10.27
CA LEU A 71 -6.68 -0.69 -9.62
C LEU A 71 -7.11 0.47 -10.53
N ALA A 72 -6.80 0.40 -11.83
CA ALA A 72 -7.21 1.40 -12.81
C ALA A 72 -8.73 1.48 -12.94
N ARG A 73 -9.44 0.35 -12.94
CA ARG A 73 -10.92 0.34 -12.93
C ARG A 73 -11.49 1.00 -11.67
N ALA A 74 -10.96 0.67 -10.50
CA ALA A 74 -11.38 1.31 -9.25
C ALA A 74 -11.09 2.83 -9.25
N ALA A 75 -9.90 3.22 -9.72
CA ALA A 75 -9.49 4.61 -9.81
C ALA A 75 -10.32 5.42 -10.83
N ALA A 76 -10.68 4.83 -11.97
CA ALA A 76 -11.59 5.44 -12.94
C ALA A 76 -12.94 5.78 -12.29
N GLY A 77 -13.48 4.86 -11.49
CA GLY A 77 -14.69 5.05 -10.68
C GLY A 77 -14.54 5.97 -9.46
N GLY A 78 -13.39 6.62 -9.24
CA GLY A 78 -13.19 7.56 -8.14
C GLY A 78 -12.81 6.91 -6.81
N HIS A 79 -12.29 5.69 -6.80
CA HIS A 79 -11.80 5.06 -5.57
C HIS A 79 -10.47 5.70 -5.12
N ALA A 80 -10.54 6.52 -4.07
CA ALA A 80 -9.43 7.29 -3.51
C ALA A 80 -8.16 6.46 -3.21
N ALA A 81 -8.28 5.33 -2.52
CA ALA A 81 -7.14 4.46 -2.20
C ALA A 81 -6.52 3.79 -3.44
N ALA A 82 -7.32 3.50 -4.48
CA ALA A 82 -6.84 2.93 -5.73
C ALA A 82 -6.03 3.95 -6.55
N LEU A 83 -6.51 5.20 -6.59
CA LEU A 83 -5.75 6.31 -7.18
C LEU A 83 -4.39 6.46 -6.50
N TYR A 84 -4.35 6.45 -5.17
CA TYR A 84 -3.09 6.52 -4.44
C TYR A 84 -2.20 5.29 -4.67
N ALA A 85 -2.76 4.07 -4.72
CA ALA A 85 -1.99 2.87 -5.02
C ALA A 85 -1.34 2.95 -6.42
N LEU A 86 -2.07 3.42 -7.43
CA LEU A 86 -1.51 3.67 -8.76
C LEU A 86 -0.45 4.76 -8.74
N ALA A 87 -0.63 5.83 -7.95
CA ALA A 87 0.39 6.87 -7.80
C ALA A 87 1.70 6.28 -7.27
N VAL A 88 1.63 5.43 -6.26
CA VAL A 88 2.80 4.69 -5.74
C VAL A 88 3.45 3.82 -6.82
N VAL A 89 2.64 3.09 -7.60
CA VAL A 89 3.16 2.30 -8.74
C VAL A 89 3.86 3.19 -9.77
N ARG A 90 3.38 4.41 -10.03
CA ARG A 90 4.01 5.36 -10.97
C ARG A 90 5.28 6.00 -10.42
N PHE A 91 5.32 6.36 -9.14
CA PHE A 91 6.54 6.90 -8.52
C PHE A 91 7.67 5.88 -8.47
N ASN A 92 7.33 4.63 -8.16
CA ASN A 92 8.30 3.55 -8.06
C ASN A 92 8.58 2.88 -9.41
N GLY A 93 7.69 3.09 -10.39
CA GLY A 93 7.72 2.41 -11.67
C GLY A 93 7.58 0.91 -11.47
N SER A 94 6.57 0.44 -10.74
CA SER A 94 6.41 -0.98 -10.33
C SER A 94 5.56 -1.81 -11.31
N GLY A 95 4.98 -1.18 -12.33
CA GLY A 95 3.96 -1.77 -13.22
C GLY A 95 4.48 -2.82 -14.22
N GLY A 96 5.76 -2.77 -14.56
CA GLY A 96 6.38 -3.61 -15.59
C GLY A 96 7.90 -3.47 -15.59
N GLY A 97 8.44 -2.37 -16.12
CA GLY A 97 9.84 -1.96 -16.31
C GLY A 97 10.29 -0.80 -15.39
N LYS A 98 11.60 -0.56 -15.17
CA LYS A 98 12.09 0.65 -14.45
C LYS A 98 11.77 1.94 -15.21
N ALA A 99 11.63 1.82 -16.54
CA ALA A 99 11.16 2.86 -17.45
C ALA A 99 9.70 3.28 -17.20
N ASP A 100 8.94 2.54 -16.38
CA ASP A 100 7.56 2.90 -16.04
C ASP A 100 7.46 3.97 -14.95
N LYS A 101 8.60 4.43 -14.43
CA LYS A 101 8.65 5.55 -13.49
C LYS A 101 8.12 6.80 -14.17
N ASP A 102 7.01 7.30 -13.68
CA ASP A 102 6.37 8.53 -14.14
C ASP A 102 5.90 9.34 -12.94
N PRO A 103 6.81 10.14 -12.33
CA PRO A 103 6.44 10.98 -11.21
C PRO A 103 5.37 12.00 -11.55
N HIS A 104 5.27 12.45 -12.80
CA HIS A 104 4.26 13.43 -13.23
C HIS A 104 2.85 12.82 -13.20
N ALA A 105 2.68 11.62 -13.77
CA ALA A 105 1.44 10.87 -13.62
C ALA A 105 1.15 10.51 -12.16
N GLY A 106 2.19 10.18 -11.38
CA GLY A 106 2.07 9.95 -9.93
C GLY A 106 1.49 11.14 -9.19
N VAL A 107 1.97 12.35 -9.47
CA VAL A 107 1.45 13.60 -8.89
C VAL A 107 -0.02 13.81 -9.28
N ALA A 108 -0.37 13.63 -10.55
CA ALA A 108 -1.76 13.80 -11.02
C ALA A 108 -2.73 12.85 -10.29
N LEU A 109 -2.33 11.59 -10.12
CA LEU A 109 -3.09 10.59 -9.35
C LEU A 109 -3.19 10.97 -7.87
N CYS A 110 -2.10 11.44 -7.27
CA CYS A 110 -2.10 11.93 -5.88
C CYS A 110 -3.01 13.15 -5.70
N ALA A 111 -3.00 14.10 -6.63
CA ALA A 111 -3.88 15.27 -6.59
C ALA A 111 -5.36 14.85 -6.64
N ARG A 112 -5.73 13.93 -7.54
CA ARG A 112 -7.09 13.40 -7.64
C ARG A 112 -7.50 12.63 -6.38
N ALA A 113 -6.63 11.80 -5.82
CA ALA A 113 -6.89 11.10 -4.56
C ALA A 113 -7.02 12.06 -3.37
N ALA A 114 -6.18 13.10 -3.30
CA ALA A 114 -6.21 14.12 -2.27
C ALA A 114 -7.50 14.94 -2.30
N TRP A 115 -7.98 15.29 -3.51
CA TRP A 115 -9.27 15.95 -3.71
C TRP A 115 -10.44 15.11 -3.17
N LEU A 116 -10.37 13.79 -3.31
CA LEU A 116 -11.32 12.84 -2.71
C LEU A 116 -11.11 12.59 -1.21
N GLY A 117 -10.24 13.37 -0.56
CA GLY A 117 -9.99 13.29 0.89
C GLY A 117 -8.96 12.24 1.33
N HIS A 118 -8.23 11.61 0.40
CA HIS A 118 -7.22 10.61 0.73
C HIS A 118 -5.98 11.24 1.39
N VAL A 119 -5.89 11.16 2.71
CA VAL A 119 -4.86 11.86 3.50
C VAL A 119 -3.43 11.43 3.15
N PRO A 120 -3.10 10.14 2.94
CA PRO A 120 -1.76 9.77 2.48
C PRO A 120 -1.39 10.38 1.12
N ALA A 121 -2.35 10.54 0.21
CA ALA A 121 -2.10 11.14 -1.10
C ALA A 121 -1.89 12.66 -1.00
N LEU A 122 -2.65 13.32 -0.14
CA LEU A 122 -2.47 14.74 0.19
C LEU A 122 -1.06 15.02 0.72
N ARG A 123 -0.56 14.15 1.60
CA ARG A 123 0.82 14.23 2.08
C ARG A 123 1.83 14.03 0.96
N GLU A 124 1.65 12.99 0.14
CA GLU A 124 2.58 12.70 -0.96
C GLU A 124 2.67 13.90 -1.92
N LEU A 125 1.53 14.49 -2.26
CA LEU A 125 1.44 15.71 -3.07
C LEU A 125 2.20 16.89 -2.44
N GLY A 126 2.04 17.11 -1.13
CA GLY A 126 2.77 18.15 -0.40
C GLY A 126 4.29 17.99 -0.50
N HIS A 127 4.79 16.75 -0.43
CA HIS A 127 6.21 16.50 -0.64
C HIS A 127 6.65 16.67 -2.10
N CYS A 128 5.84 16.24 -3.07
CA CYS A 128 6.14 16.44 -4.49
C CYS A 128 6.32 17.92 -4.83
N LEU A 129 5.47 18.80 -4.28
CA LEU A 129 5.60 20.24 -4.47
C LEU A 129 6.81 20.84 -3.74
N GLN A 130 7.19 20.33 -2.57
CA GLN A 130 8.38 20.82 -1.86
C GLN A 130 9.68 20.54 -2.61
N ASP A 131 9.79 19.35 -3.19
CA ASP A 131 11.02 18.85 -3.79
C ASP A 131 11.04 19.02 -5.32
N GLY A 132 9.91 19.37 -5.95
CA GLY A 132 9.77 19.42 -7.40
C GLY A 132 9.72 18.04 -8.07
N ASN A 133 9.29 17.00 -7.34
CA ASN A 133 9.24 15.62 -7.85
C ASN A 133 7.95 15.36 -8.65
N GLY A 134 8.05 15.39 -9.97
CA GLY A 134 6.90 15.20 -10.88
C GLY A 134 5.98 16.41 -11.01
N ALA A 135 6.36 17.55 -10.41
CA ALA A 135 5.64 18.80 -10.46
C ALA A 135 6.61 19.98 -10.39
N ARG A 136 6.18 21.16 -10.83
CA ARG A 136 6.93 22.39 -10.56
C ARG A 136 7.05 22.58 -9.05
N ARG A 137 8.25 22.88 -8.58
CA ARG A 137 8.51 23.14 -7.16
C ARG A 137 7.71 24.36 -6.69
N ASP A 138 6.94 24.16 -5.64
CA ASP A 138 6.25 25.20 -4.86
C ASP A 138 6.32 24.80 -3.38
N ALA A 139 7.34 25.30 -2.71
CA ALA A 139 7.59 24.95 -1.32
C ALA A 139 6.51 25.50 -0.37
N ALA A 140 5.88 26.63 -0.70
CA ALA A 140 4.83 27.23 0.13
C ALA A 140 3.55 26.40 0.07
N ALA A 141 3.07 26.09 -1.14
CA ALA A 141 1.93 25.21 -1.33
C ALA A 141 2.20 23.81 -0.76
N GLY A 142 3.39 23.26 -1.01
CA GLY A 142 3.80 21.97 -0.46
C GLY A 142 3.75 21.92 1.06
N ARG A 143 4.26 22.95 1.77
CA ARG A 143 4.15 23.06 3.23
C ARG A 143 2.70 23.14 3.70
N HIS A 144 1.87 23.94 3.03
CA HIS A 144 0.46 24.07 3.36
C HIS A 144 -0.27 22.72 3.28
N LEU A 145 -0.04 21.95 2.20
CA LEU A 145 -0.64 20.61 2.06
C LEU A 145 -0.16 19.62 3.13
N LEU A 146 1.12 19.68 3.53
CA LEU A 146 1.62 18.83 4.62
C LEU A 146 0.98 19.16 5.97
N LEU A 147 0.82 20.45 6.28
CA LEU A 147 0.12 20.90 7.50
C LEU A 147 -1.35 20.45 7.46
N HIS A 148 -2.01 20.58 6.32
CA HIS A 148 -3.38 20.11 6.13
C HIS A 148 -3.50 18.59 6.32
N ALA A 149 -2.58 17.81 5.75
CA ALA A 149 -2.54 16.36 5.96
C ALA A 149 -2.35 16.00 7.44
N ALA A 150 -1.45 16.69 8.15
CA ALA A 150 -1.23 16.47 9.57
C ALA A 150 -2.47 16.81 10.42
N ALA A 151 -3.15 17.92 10.12
CA ALA A 151 -4.39 18.31 10.80
C ALA A 151 -5.51 17.27 10.61
N ARG A 152 -5.70 16.76 9.39
CA ARG A 152 -6.69 15.71 9.10
C ARG A 152 -6.42 14.41 9.84
N GLU A 153 -5.15 14.02 9.96
CA GLU A 153 -4.77 12.84 10.75
C GLU A 153 -5.08 13.01 12.23
N LEU A 154 -4.71 14.16 12.80
CA LEU A 154 -4.98 14.45 14.20
C LEU A 154 -6.49 14.43 14.47
N ALA A 155 -7.28 15.05 13.60
CA ALA A 155 -8.74 15.04 13.68
C ALA A 155 -9.31 13.62 13.61
N ALA A 156 -8.79 12.77 12.71
CA ALA A 156 -9.21 11.37 12.59
C ALA A 156 -8.89 10.56 13.87
N VAL A 157 -7.70 10.73 14.45
CA VAL A 157 -7.31 10.08 15.71
C VAL A 157 -8.19 10.54 16.88
N SER A 158 -8.42 11.85 17.00
CA SER A 158 -9.31 12.40 18.04
C SER A 158 -10.74 11.89 17.90
N SER A 159 -11.25 11.79 16.66
CA SER A 159 -12.59 11.25 16.38
C SER A 159 -12.68 9.77 16.71
N ALA A 160 -11.68 8.97 16.34
CA ALA A 160 -11.63 7.54 16.66
C ALA A 160 -11.62 7.31 18.18
N ARG A 161 -10.80 8.06 18.93
CA ARG A 161 -10.76 8.02 20.40
C ARG A 161 -12.12 8.32 21.02
N ARG A 162 -12.82 9.34 20.53
CA ARG A 162 -14.17 9.70 21.02
C ARG A 162 -15.22 8.62 20.74
N ARG A 163 -15.12 7.90 19.62
CA ARG A 163 -16.10 6.89 19.21
C ARG A 163 -15.85 5.51 19.80
N GLY A 164 -14.75 5.29 20.52
CA GLY A 164 -14.36 3.97 21.02
C GLY A 164 -14.16 2.92 19.92
N ARG A 165 -14.10 3.32 18.64
CA ARG A 165 -13.89 2.44 17.49
C ARG A 165 -12.44 2.51 17.04
N ALA A 166 -11.79 1.36 16.91
CA ALA A 166 -10.63 1.24 16.04
C ALA A 166 -11.09 1.52 14.59
N GLY A 167 -10.35 2.31 13.82
CA GLY A 167 -10.71 2.68 12.46
C GLY A 167 -10.68 1.49 11.51
N GLU A 168 -11.79 0.74 11.42
CA GLU A 168 -11.93 -0.50 10.65
C GLU A 168 -12.60 -0.32 9.28
N ASP A 169 -13.15 0.87 9.00
CA ASP A 169 -13.98 1.13 7.82
C ASP A 169 -13.23 1.79 6.63
N ASP A 170 -11.88 1.74 6.61
CA ASP A 170 -11.10 2.26 5.49
C ASP A 170 -10.65 1.12 4.57
N ASP A 171 -11.07 1.16 3.30
CA ASP A 171 -10.66 0.18 2.27
C ASP A 171 -9.13 0.01 2.22
N GLY A 172 -8.42 1.13 2.33
CA GLY A 172 -6.95 1.18 2.39
C GLY A 172 -6.40 0.27 3.49
N ALA A 173 -6.92 0.43 4.70
CA ALA A 173 -6.56 -0.38 5.86
C ALA A 173 -6.85 -1.87 5.67
N ALA A 174 -7.98 -2.24 5.07
CA ALA A 174 -8.34 -3.65 4.86
C ALA A 174 -7.34 -4.38 3.92
N ALA A 175 -7.02 -3.78 2.77
CA ALA A 175 -6.06 -4.36 1.83
C ALA A 175 -4.64 -4.42 2.43
N SER A 176 -4.22 -3.36 3.12
CA SER A 176 -2.92 -3.35 3.82
C SER A 176 -2.82 -4.42 4.90
N ARG A 177 -3.89 -4.59 5.69
CA ARG A 177 -3.99 -5.63 6.71
C ARG A 177 -3.88 -7.04 6.12
N PHE A 178 -4.61 -7.30 5.03
CA PHE A 178 -4.48 -8.55 4.28
C PHE A 178 -3.03 -8.81 3.85
N MET A 179 -2.37 -7.83 3.24
CA MET A 179 -0.99 -8.00 2.76
C MET A 179 0.00 -8.28 3.90
N VAL A 180 -0.15 -7.61 5.05
CA VAL A 180 0.70 -7.86 6.23
C VAL A 180 0.54 -9.30 6.71
N GLU A 181 -0.70 -9.77 6.85
CA GLU A 181 -0.95 -11.17 7.25
C GLU A 181 -0.47 -12.17 6.21
N TRP A 182 -0.68 -11.88 4.92
CA TRP A 182 -0.24 -12.73 3.83
C TRP A 182 1.24 -13.03 3.94
N TRP A 183 2.07 -11.99 4.07
CA TRP A 183 3.51 -12.19 4.20
C TRP A 183 3.90 -12.90 5.48
N ALA A 184 3.24 -12.60 6.61
CA ALA A 184 3.49 -13.30 7.86
C ALA A 184 3.21 -14.81 7.76
N LEU A 185 2.11 -15.21 7.13
CA LEU A 185 1.76 -16.61 6.90
C LEU A 185 2.76 -17.29 5.95
N THR A 186 3.09 -16.67 4.82
CA THR A 186 4.05 -17.26 3.85
C THR A 186 5.46 -17.37 4.41
N SER A 187 5.87 -16.49 5.32
CA SER A 187 7.17 -16.58 6.00
C SER A 187 7.19 -17.72 7.02
N ALA A 188 6.06 -18.04 7.66
CA ALA A 188 5.94 -19.14 8.61
C ALA A 188 5.87 -20.52 7.91
N GLU A 189 5.42 -20.57 6.66
CA GLU A 189 5.31 -21.80 5.86
C GLU A 189 6.64 -22.25 5.22
N LYS A 190 7.72 -21.45 5.27
CA LYS A 190 9.05 -21.92 4.82
C LYS A 190 9.55 -23.01 5.78
N PRO A 191 9.68 -24.29 5.37
CA PRO A 191 10.26 -25.32 6.23
C PRO A 191 11.73 -25.03 6.47
N ALA A 192 12.21 -25.30 7.68
CA ALA A 192 13.60 -25.09 8.12
C ALA A 192 14.64 -26.02 7.45
N THR A 193 14.29 -26.68 6.34
CA THR A 193 15.09 -27.71 5.68
C THR A 193 15.53 -27.25 4.30
N ALA A 194 16.54 -26.39 4.25
CA ALA A 194 17.39 -26.21 3.08
C ALA A 194 18.85 -26.07 3.54
N ALA A 195 19.30 -27.07 4.29
CA ALA A 195 20.71 -27.36 4.52
C ALA A 195 20.93 -28.81 4.06
N GLY A 196 21.69 -28.98 2.98
CA GLY A 196 22.22 -30.27 2.51
C GLY A 196 21.48 -30.94 1.34
N GLU A 197 22.05 -30.84 0.14
CA GLU A 197 22.73 -31.94 -0.59
C GLU A 197 22.63 -31.81 -2.14
N GLY A 198 23.76 -31.44 -2.76
CA GLY A 198 24.30 -32.02 -3.99
C GLY A 198 23.69 -31.72 -5.37
N GLY A 199 24.38 -30.91 -6.20
CA GLY A 199 24.21 -30.94 -7.67
C GLY A 199 24.73 -29.71 -8.44
N SER A 200 26.02 -29.68 -8.75
CA SER A 200 26.78 -28.60 -9.42
C SER A 200 26.30 -28.19 -10.82
N CYS A 201 26.17 -26.88 -11.07
CA CYS A 201 26.95 -26.15 -12.09
C CYS A 201 26.97 -24.65 -11.76
N GLY A 202 28.17 -24.06 -11.72
CA GLY A 202 28.43 -22.76 -11.12
C GLY A 202 27.97 -21.55 -11.94
N ALA A 203 27.32 -20.61 -11.26
CA ALA A 203 27.30 -19.19 -11.58
C ALA A 203 27.04 -18.39 -10.28
N GLY A 204 28.11 -17.78 -9.74
CA GLY A 204 28.08 -16.65 -8.82
C GLY A 204 27.16 -16.74 -7.60
N GLU A 205 27.63 -17.38 -6.53
CA GLU A 205 27.13 -17.16 -5.17
C GLU A 205 27.63 -15.80 -4.64
N GLU A 206 26.97 -14.72 -5.05
CA GLU A 206 27.00 -13.44 -4.34
C GLU A 206 25.55 -12.89 -4.25
N ASP A 207 24.95 -13.12 -3.07
CA ASP A 207 23.72 -12.51 -2.54
C ASP A 207 22.48 -12.46 -3.45
N ALA A 208 21.68 -13.53 -3.40
CA ALA A 208 20.27 -13.51 -3.80
C ALA A 208 19.40 -12.66 -2.83
N GLU A 209 19.73 -11.38 -2.68
CA GLU A 209 19.05 -10.40 -1.82
C GLU A 209 17.51 -10.43 -1.97
N GLU A 210 16.82 -10.76 -0.89
CA GLU A 210 15.37 -10.94 -0.85
C GLU A 210 14.63 -9.60 -1.07
N LEU A 211 13.58 -9.59 -1.92
CA LEU A 211 12.74 -8.40 -2.13
C LEU A 211 12.13 -7.95 -0.81
N ARG A 212 12.25 -6.65 -0.51
CA ARG A 212 12.00 -6.12 0.84
C ARG A 212 10.55 -5.68 1.01
N LEU A 213 10.06 -5.75 2.25
CA LEU A 213 8.81 -5.11 2.65
C LEU A 213 9.03 -3.63 2.97
N CYS A 214 7.98 -2.83 2.79
CA CYS A 214 7.97 -1.47 3.29
C CYS A 214 8.08 -1.49 4.83
N SER A 215 9.02 -0.72 5.39
CA SER A 215 9.29 -0.65 6.83
C SER A 215 8.13 -0.11 7.66
N HIS A 216 7.17 0.59 7.05
CA HIS A 216 5.93 0.91 7.74
C HIS A 216 5.14 -0.38 8.01
N ALA A 217 5.15 -0.87 9.25
CA ALA A 217 4.61 -2.18 9.63
C ALA A 217 3.15 -2.45 9.23
N ARG A 218 2.34 -1.39 9.06
CA ARG A 218 0.93 -1.52 8.62
C ARG A 218 0.73 -1.37 7.10
N CYS A 219 1.79 -1.29 6.31
CA CYS A 219 1.69 -1.10 4.86
C CYS A 219 1.45 -2.42 4.12
N GLY A 220 2.28 -3.43 4.40
CA GLY A 220 2.24 -4.74 3.75
C GLY A 220 2.74 -4.79 2.30
N ARG A 221 3.07 -3.64 1.68
CA ARG A 221 3.61 -3.61 0.31
C ARG A 221 5.02 -4.19 0.27
N ARG A 222 5.24 -5.13 -0.63
CA ARG A 222 6.54 -5.70 -0.98
C ARG A 222 7.07 -5.08 -2.26
N GLU A 223 8.39 -4.95 -2.36
CA GLU A 223 9.05 -4.60 -3.61
C GLU A 223 8.65 -5.57 -4.71
N THR A 224 8.45 -5.04 -5.92
CA THR A 224 8.31 -5.85 -7.13
C THR A 224 9.67 -6.10 -7.79
N ARG A 225 10.66 -5.28 -7.45
CA ARG A 225 12.04 -5.32 -7.90
C ARG A 225 13.01 -4.87 -6.83
N ARG A 226 14.25 -5.33 -6.93
CA ARG A 226 15.34 -4.95 -6.01
C ARG A 226 15.52 -3.44 -5.99
N HIS A 227 15.60 -2.90 -4.78
CA HIS A 227 15.90 -1.48 -4.52
C HIS A 227 14.92 -0.52 -5.19
N GLU A 228 13.68 -0.97 -5.37
CA GLU A 228 12.60 -0.15 -5.89
C GLU A 228 12.18 0.90 -4.86
N PHE A 229 12.18 0.51 -3.58
CA PHE A 229 11.74 1.39 -2.50
C PHE A 229 12.83 2.37 -2.10
N ARG A 230 12.40 3.56 -1.70
CA ARG A 230 13.31 4.60 -1.22
C ARG A 230 13.82 4.27 0.18
N ARG A 231 15.10 4.48 0.40
CA ARG A 231 15.73 4.29 1.72
C ARG A 231 15.59 5.55 2.56
N CYS A 232 15.60 5.40 3.88
CA CYS A 232 15.73 6.51 4.81
C CYS A 232 17.04 7.25 4.51
N SER A 233 16.96 8.55 4.22
CA SER A 233 18.14 9.36 3.87
C SER A 233 19.12 9.53 5.04
N VAL A 234 18.70 9.23 6.26
CA VAL A 234 19.51 9.41 7.47
C VAL A 234 20.31 8.14 7.79
N CYS A 235 19.66 6.99 7.92
CA CYS A 235 20.32 5.74 8.33
C CYS A 235 20.45 4.69 7.23
N GLY A 236 19.80 4.87 6.07
CA GLY A 236 19.82 3.92 4.95
C GLY A 236 19.12 2.57 5.20
N SER A 237 18.83 2.20 6.45
CA SER A 237 18.36 0.86 6.82
C SER A 237 16.86 0.61 6.60
N ALA A 238 16.02 1.64 6.77
CA ALA A 238 14.58 1.53 6.51
C ALA A 238 14.23 1.82 5.04
N ASN A 239 13.25 1.10 4.49
CA ASN A 239 12.83 1.17 3.08
C ASN A 239 11.33 1.49 2.99
N TYR A 240 10.92 2.40 2.09
CA TYR A 240 9.55 2.88 2.02
C TYR A 240 9.00 2.86 0.59
N CYS A 241 7.76 2.42 0.44
CA CYS A 241 7.08 2.48 -0.86
C CYS A 241 6.65 3.91 -1.24
N SER A 242 6.59 4.85 -0.29
CA SER A 242 6.13 6.24 -0.48
C SER A 242 6.68 7.16 0.62
N ARG A 243 6.67 8.48 0.39
CA ARG A 243 7.00 9.48 1.42
C ARG A 243 5.98 9.49 2.55
N ALA A 244 4.72 9.21 2.25
CA ALA A 244 3.69 9.11 3.26
C ALA A 244 3.91 7.93 4.20
N CYS A 245 4.34 6.77 3.70
CA CYS A 245 4.74 5.66 4.56
C CYS A 245 5.96 6.00 5.42
N GLN A 246 6.97 6.67 4.87
CA GLN A 246 8.12 7.13 5.67
C GLN A 246 7.67 8.09 6.78
N ALA A 247 6.83 9.08 6.48
CA ALA A 247 6.38 10.05 7.46
C ALA A 247 5.53 9.42 8.58
N LEU A 248 4.67 8.46 8.25
CA LEU A 248 3.87 7.72 9.23
C LEU A 248 4.73 6.84 10.13
N ASP A 249 5.70 6.15 9.56
CA ASP A 249 6.62 5.30 10.31
C ASP A 249 7.57 6.12 11.19
N TRP A 250 8.08 7.24 10.68
CA TRP A 250 8.91 8.19 11.43
C TRP A 250 8.21 8.68 12.70
N LYS A 251 6.91 9.01 12.61
CA LYS A 251 6.11 9.44 13.76
C LYS A 251 5.87 8.33 14.77
N ARG A 252 5.79 7.06 14.33
CA ARG A 252 5.32 5.94 15.15
C ARG A 252 6.45 5.12 15.78
N ALA A 253 7.54 4.89 15.06
CA ALA A 253 8.58 3.95 15.48
C ALA A 253 9.97 4.39 15.02
N HIS A 254 10.15 4.68 13.73
CA HIS A 254 11.49 4.77 13.16
C HIS A 254 12.34 5.92 13.73
N ARG A 255 11.74 7.04 14.16
CA ARG A 255 12.50 8.15 14.79
C ARG A 255 13.37 7.68 15.95
N GLY A 256 12.86 6.77 16.81
CA GLY A 256 13.62 6.24 17.95
C GLY A 256 14.62 5.14 17.58
N GLN A 257 14.48 4.54 16.40
CA GLN A 257 15.32 3.45 15.91
C GLN A 257 16.39 3.92 14.92
N CYS A 258 16.25 5.14 14.38
CA CYS A 258 17.15 5.70 13.41
C CYS A 258 18.50 6.03 14.08
N GLY A 259 19.56 5.31 13.69
CA GLY A 259 20.88 5.39 14.31
C GLY A 259 21.39 6.82 14.52
N ALA A 260 21.33 7.69 13.50
CA ALA A 260 21.79 9.08 13.63
C ALA A 260 20.86 9.97 14.46
N ALA A 261 19.56 9.68 14.55
CA ALA A 261 18.64 10.43 15.42
C ALA A 261 18.93 10.16 16.91
N ARG A 262 19.42 8.96 17.25
CA ARG A 262 19.89 8.62 18.61
C ARG A 262 21.16 9.41 18.97
N TRP A 263 22.08 9.59 18.02
CA TRP A 263 23.30 10.40 18.21
C TRP A 263 22.99 11.90 18.36
N LEU A 264 22.12 12.47 17.53
CA LEU A 264 21.71 13.89 17.62
C LEU A 264 20.94 14.20 18.91
N ALA A 265 20.14 13.25 19.42
CA ALA A 265 19.44 13.40 20.70
C ALA A 265 20.39 13.28 21.91
N ALA A 266 21.47 12.50 21.80
CA ALA A 266 22.49 12.37 22.84
C ALA A 266 23.50 13.55 22.85
N GLY A 267 23.76 14.16 21.69
CA GLY A 267 24.68 15.31 21.57
C GLY A 267 24.10 16.66 22.05
N ASN A 268 22.78 16.76 22.21
CA ASN A 268 22.11 17.95 22.78
C ASN A 268 21.86 17.83 24.31
N ALA A 269 22.45 16.83 24.97
CA ALA A 269 22.32 16.59 26.41
C ALA A 269 23.56 17.07 27.21
N TYR A 270 24.42 17.89 26.61
CA TYR A 270 25.62 18.47 27.21
C TYR A 270 25.67 19.98 26.97
#